data_AF-G3MIY8-F1
#
_entry.id   AF-G3MIY8-F1
#
_cell.length_a   1.000
_cell.length_b   1.000
_cell.length_c   1.000
_cell.angle_alpha   90.00
_cell.angle_beta   90.00
_cell.angle_gamma   90.00
#
_symmetry.space_group_name_H-M   'P 1'
#
loop_
_entity.id
_entity.type
_entity.pdbx_description
1 polymer ?
#
loop_
_entity_poly.entity_id
_entity_poly.type
_entity_poly.pdbx_seq_one_letter_code
_entity_poly.pdbx_strand_id
1 'polypeptide(L)'
;VHPDRAEAAIKMRLLASFKFFQGARYLSDSDRRAAYDDTGCVDEDDDLASDRDWASYWRLLFPKITKSDIEKYLDKYRGSKDEEDELKDYYERFEGDFNAISECLIGYEFEEEDRYREILDRLIKAGEVKPYPKFTKETKKSRDARRKKYMKEAEEAGEMLAEQDLENSKESLLSAIAKRQKSREAQFGDMIASLEAKYCKPKRKRTK
;
A
#
# COMPACT_ATOMS: atom_id res chain seq x y z
N VAL A 1 34.20 25.23 17.18
CA VAL A 1 34.12 25.27 18.67
C VAL A 1 33.06 24.28 19.10
N HIS A 2 33.38 23.34 19.99
CA HIS A 2 32.39 22.38 20.50
C HIS A 2 31.27 23.14 21.24
N PRO A 3 29.99 22.76 21.10
CA PRO A 3 28.88 23.48 21.74
C PRO A 3 29.05 23.65 23.25
N ASP A 4 29.71 22.72 23.94
CA ASP A 4 30.00 22.82 25.38
C ASP A 4 31.04 23.86 25.76
N ARG A 5 31.84 24.34 24.80
CA ARG A 5 32.83 25.40 25.02
C ARG A 5 32.37 26.75 24.46
N ALA A 6 31.11 26.87 24.06
CA ALA A 6 30.57 28.08 23.45
C ALA A 6 29.81 28.95 24.46
N GLU A 7 29.92 30.27 24.28
CA GLU A 7 29.11 31.25 25.02
C GLU A 7 27.60 31.02 24.78
N ALA A 8 26.79 31.26 25.81
CA ALA A 8 25.36 30.98 25.80
C ALA A 8 24.61 31.61 24.61
N ALA A 9 25.04 32.79 24.17
CA ALA A 9 24.47 33.52 23.03
C ALA A 9 24.60 32.79 21.68
N ILE A 10 25.64 31.95 21.51
CA ILE A 10 25.95 31.27 20.23
C ILE A 10 25.73 29.75 20.34
N LYS A 11 25.57 29.22 21.56
CA LYS A 11 25.41 27.79 21.84
C LYS A 11 24.28 27.13 21.04
N MET A 12 23.10 27.77 20.94
CA MET A 12 21.98 27.25 20.15
C MET A 12 22.30 27.17 18.65
N ARG A 13 22.98 28.18 18.11
CA ARG A 13 23.41 28.19 16.70
C ARG A 13 24.44 27.09 16.44
N LEU A 14 25.40 26.91 17.35
CA LEU A 14 26.41 25.85 17.24
C LEU A 14 25.83 24.45 17.41
N LEU A 15 24.83 24.26 18.27
CA LEU A 15 24.08 23.00 18.37
C LEU A 15 23.34 22.69 17.07
N ALA A 16 22.67 23.68 16.47
CA ALA A 16 21.99 23.50 15.19
C ALA A 16 22.98 23.16 14.06
N SER A 17 24.12 23.85 13.99
CA SER A 17 25.17 23.53 13.04
C SER A 17 25.76 22.14 13.29
N PHE A 18 25.98 21.75 14.53
CA PHE A 18 26.50 20.42 14.90
C PHE A 18 25.53 19.31 14.47
N LYS A 19 24.22 19.46 14.73
CA LYS A 19 23.19 18.53 14.25
C LYS A 19 23.14 18.44 12.72
N PHE A 20 23.29 19.56 12.03
CA PHE A 20 23.37 19.57 10.57
C PHE A 20 24.58 18.78 10.04
N PHE A 21 25.75 18.94 10.66
CA PHE A 21 26.95 18.16 10.30
C PHE A 21 26.82 16.66 10.62
N GLN A 22 26.13 16.30 11.71
CA GLN A 22 25.82 14.91 12.04
C GLN A 22 24.92 14.26 10.96
N GLY A 23 23.86 14.95 10.52
CA GLY A 23 22.99 14.48 9.45
C GLY A 23 23.69 14.35 8.10
N ALA A 24 24.60 15.27 7.77
CA ALA A 24 25.41 15.18 6.55
C ALA A 24 26.30 13.93 6.52
N ARG A 25 26.73 13.42 7.70
CA ARG A 25 27.55 12.20 7.83
C ARG A 25 26.75 10.93 7.51
N TYR A 26 25.49 10.86 7.95
CA TYR A 26 24.56 9.80 7.56
C TYR A 26 24.30 9.79 6.05
N LEU A 27 24.15 10.97 5.46
CA LEU A 27 23.96 11.09 4.02
C LEU A 27 25.25 10.85 3.23
N SER A 28 26.44 10.97 3.81
CA SER A 28 27.69 10.77 3.06
C SER A 28 28.02 9.31 2.78
N ASP A 29 27.45 8.39 3.55
CA ASP A 29 27.64 6.95 3.44
C ASP A 29 26.48 6.33 2.63
N SER A 30 26.78 5.55 1.61
CA SER A 30 25.77 5.00 0.69
C SER A 30 24.78 4.08 1.39
N ASP A 31 25.26 3.29 2.34
CA ASP A 31 24.49 2.22 2.97
C ASP A 31 23.60 2.84 4.06
N ARG A 32 24.14 3.81 4.81
CA ARG A 32 23.35 4.59 5.77
C ARG A 32 22.32 5.49 5.08
N ARG A 33 22.64 6.05 3.91
CA ARG A 33 21.68 6.81 3.11
C ARG A 33 20.55 5.92 2.60
N ALA A 34 20.85 4.72 2.11
CA ALA A 34 19.83 3.77 1.67
C ALA A 34 18.91 3.34 2.83
N ALA A 35 19.48 3.03 4.01
CA ALA A 35 18.70 2.73 5.20
C ALA A 35 17.81 3.90 5.65
N TYR A 36 18.33 5.13 5.60
CA TYR A 36 17.54 6.34 5.88
C TYR A 36 16.41 6.57 4.86
N ASP A 37 16.69 6.38 3.56
CA ASP A 37 15.69 6.53 2.50
C ASP A 37 14.56 5.50 2.60
N ASP A 38 14.86 4.28 3.07
CA ASP A 38 13.89 3.20 3.24
C ASP A 38 13.09 3.28 4.56
N THR A 39 13.70 3.77 5.65
CA THR A 39 13.11 3.68 7.01
C THR A 39 12.82 5.02 7.68
N GLY A 40 13.45 6.11 7.24
CA GLY A 40 13.37 7.43 7.87
C GLY A 40 14.04 7.54 9.25
N CYS A 41 14.77 6.50 9.70
CA CYS A 41 15.37 6.47 11.03
C CYS A 41 16.79 7.07 11.03
N VAL A 42 17.07 7.93 12.01
CA VAL A 42 18.40 8.52 12.26
C VAL A 42 18.70 8.30 13.74
N ASP A 43 19.19 7.11 14.09
CA ASP A 43 19.51 6.83 15.49
C ASP A 43 20.77 7.61 15.90
N GLU A 44 20.65 8.36 17.00
CA GLU A 44 21.71 9.23 17.55
C GLU A 44 22.66 8.47 18.52
N ASP A 45 22.36 7.20 18.86
CA ASP A 45 23.06 6.44 19.90
C ASP A 45 23.92 5.30 19.31
N ASP A 46 25.23 5.51 19.36
CA ASP A 46 26.31 4.63 18.88
C ASP A 46 26.72 3.59 19.94
N ASP A 47 25.78 2.72 20.37
CA ASP A 47 26.07 1.59 21.26
C ASP A 47 26.34 0.30 20.45
N LEU A 48 27.60 0.15 20.06
CA LEU A 48 28.23 -0.95 19.31
C LEU A 48 28.24 -2.33 20.03
N ALA A 49 27.23 -2.65 20.83
CA ALA A 49 26.94 -4.00 21.34
C ALA A 49 25.64 -4.61 20.77
N SER A 50 24.90 -3.82 19.98
CA SER A 50 23.63 -4.18 19.31
C SER A 50 23.82 -4.63 17.84
N ASP A 51 25.04 -4.99 17.47
CA ASP A 51 25.61 -5.01 16.11
C ASP A 51 25.28 -6.26 15.26
N ARG A 52 24.06 -6.79 15.36
CA ARG A 52 23.53 -7.54 14.19
C ARG A 52 22.42 -6.70 13.62
N ASP A 53 22.48 -6.47 12.32
CA ASP A 53 21.30 -5.96 11.65
C ASP A 53 20.35 -7.17 11.47
N TRP A 54 19.49 -7.39 12.47
CA TRP A 54 18.49 -8.46 12.42
C TRP A 54 17.60 -8.33 11.18
N ALA A 55 17.38 -7.11 10.67
CA ALA A 55 16.63 -6.89 9.44
C ALA A 55 17.43 -7.34 8.22
N SER A 56 18.72 -7.01 8.10
CA SER A 56 19.59 -7.52 7.03
C SER A 56 19.76 -9.04 7.10
N TYR A 57 19.94 -9.60 8.30
CA TYR A 57 20.01 -11.05 8.48
C TYR A 57 18.69 -11.73 8.09
N TRP A 58 17.54 -11.16 8.46
CA TRP A 58 16.23 -11.64 8.02
C TRP A 58 16.03 -11.50 6.51
N ARG A 59 16.53 -10.43 5.88
CA ARG A 59 16.44 -10.23 4.42
C ARG A 59 17.35 -11.16 3.64
N LEU A 60 18.46 -11.60 4.23
CA LEU A 60 19.32 -12.64 3.67
C LEU A 60 18.62 -14.01 3.69
N LEU A 61 17.93 -14.34 4.78
CA LEU A 61 17.18 -15.59 4.91
C LEU A 61 15.87 -15.56 4.10
N PHE A 62 15.21 -14.41 4.06
CA PHE A 62 13.92 -14.18 3.42
C PHE A 62 14.03 -12.95 2.51
N PRO A 63 14.49 -13.18 1.25
CA PRO A 63 14.55 -12.13 0.25
C PRO A 63 13.22 -11.39 0.13
N LYS A 64 13.28 -10.11 -0.18
CA LYS A 64 12.07 -9.32 -0.43
C LYS A 64 11.34 -9.94 -1.62
N ILE A 65 10.13 -10.40 -1.38
CA ILE A 65 9.26 -10.93 -2.44
C ILE A 65 8.90 -9.78 -3.37
N THR A 66 9.23 -9.94 -4.65
CA THR A 66 8.86 -8.99 -5.70
C THR A 66 7.60 -9.45 -6.41
N LYS A 67 6.95 -8.54 -7.16
CA LYS A 67 5.82 -8.90 -8.03
C LYS A 67 6.19 -10.03 -9.02
N SER A 68 7.40 -9.96 -9.57
CA SER A 68 7.92 -11.00 -10.48
C SER A 68 8.06 -12.37 -9.81
N ASP A 69 8.37 -12.43 -8.51
CA ASP A 69 8.45 -13.70 -7.79
C ASP A 69 7.06 -14.33 -7.59
N ILE A 70 6.04 -13.49 -7.36
CA ILE A 70 4.64 -13.92 -7.28
C ILE A 70 4.18 -14.45 -8.64
N GLU A 71 4.43 -13.72 -9.73
CA GLU A 71 4.08 -14.16 -11.09
C GLU A 71 4.73 -15.50 -11.43
N LYS A 72 6.05 -15.64 -11.19
CA LYS A 72 6.75 -16.92 -11.40
C LYS A 72 6.21 -18.06 -10.55
N TYR A 73 5.75 -17.77 -9.34
CA TYR A 73 5.12 -18.77 -8.49
C TYR A 73 3.77 -19.20 -9.08
N LEU A 74 2.92 -18.24 -9.46
CA LEU A 74 1.61 -18.50 -10.06
C LEU A 74 1.74 -19.30 -11.37
N ASP A 75 2.72 -18.98 -12.21
CA ASP A 75 2.99 -19.72 -13.45
C ASP A 75 3.36 -21.19 -13.20
N LYS A 76 4.09 -21.47 -12.12
CA LYS A 76 4.44 -22.84 -11.73
C LYS A 76 3.29 -23.56 -11.05
N TYR A 77 2.48 -22.82 -10.28
CA TYR A 77 1.33 -23.35 -9.56
C TYR A 77 0.19 -23.71 -10.51
N ARG A 78 -0.04 -22.89 -11.54
CA ARG A 78 -1.09 -23.08 -12.54
C ARG A 78 -0.91 -24.39 -13.31
N GLY A 79 -1.91 -25.26 -13.25
CA GLY A 79 -1.90 -26.59 -13.86
C GLY A 79 -0.97 -27.59 -13.16
N SER A 80 -0.43 -27.24 -12.00
CA SER A 80 0.37 -28.16 -11.18
C SER A 80 -0.51 -29.15 -10.44
N LYS A 81 0.12 -30.20 -9.90
CA LYS A 81 -0.55 -31.13 -9.01
C LYS A 81 -0.98 -30.46 -7.70
N ASP A 82 -0.19 -29.52 -7.20
CA ASP A 82 -0.49 -28.80 -5.96
C ASP A 82 -1.79 -27.99 -6.11
N GLU A 83 -2.03 -27.38 -7.27
CA GLU A 83 -3.29 -26.69 -7.55
C GLU A 83 -4.49 -27.64 -7.60
N GLU A 84 -4.33 -28.81 -8.22
CA GLU A 84 -5.40 -29.82 -8.28
C GLU A 84 -5.72 -30.37 -6.88
N ASP A 85 -4.70 -30.67 -6.08
CA ASP A 85 -4.82 -31.15 -4.71
C ASP A 85 -5.46 -30.08 -3.79
N GLU A 86 -5.05 -28.81 -3.89
CA GLU A 86 -5.69 -27.70 -3.15
C GLU A 86 -7.15 -27.49 -3.55
N LEU A 87 -7.44 -27.52 -4.86
CA LEU A 87 -8.80 -27.34 -5.37
C LEU A 87 -9.72 -28.47 -4.88
N LYS A 88 -9.20 -29.70 -4.82
CA LYS A 88 -9.87 -30.86 -4.22
C LYS A 88 -10.15 -30.65 -2.74
N ASP A 89 -9.15 -30.23 -1.97
CA ASP A 89 -9.28 -29.97 -0.53
C ASP A 89 -10.33 -28.88 -0.25
N TYR A 90 -10.29 -27.77 -0.99
CA TYR A 90 -11.29 -26.71 -0.83
C TYR A 90 -12.68 -27.16 -1.27
N TYR A 91 -12.79 -27.95 -2.32
CA TYR A 91 -14.06 -28.48 -2.79
C TYR A 91 -14.73 -29.38 -1.76
N GLU A 92 -13.96 -30.27 -1.11
CA GLU A 92 -14.48 -31.10 -0.04
C GLU A 92 -14.80 -30.28 1.21
N ARG A 93 -13.90 -29.38 1.61
CA ARG A 93 -14.07 -28.52 2.80
C ARG A 93 -15.31 -27.64 2.72
N PHE A 94 -15.64 -27.13 1.55
CA PHE A 94 -16.78 -26.23 1.34
C PHE A 94 -17.99 -26.91 0.70
N GLU A 95 -17.99 -28.24 0.60
CA GLU A 95 -19.09 -29.03 0.04
C GLU A 95 -19.54 -28.52 -1.35
N GLY A 96 -18.56 -28.23 -2.21
CA GLY A 96 -18.77 -27.69 -3.55
C GLY A 96 -19.34 -26.27 -3.62
N ASP A 97 -19.30 -25.50 -2.53
CA ASP A 97 -19.64 -24.07 -2.58
C ASP A 97 -18.53 -23.27 -3.27
N PHE A 98 -18.68 -23.08 -4.57
CA PHE A 98 -17.65 -22.40 -5.35
C PHE A 98 -17.41 -20.96 -4.89
N ASN A 99 -18.37 -20.28 -4.22
CA ASN A 99 -18.18 -18.93 -3.65
C ASN A 99 -17.10 -18.92 -2.58
N ALA A 100 -17.14 -19.89 -1.66
CA ALA A 100 -16.11 -20.05 -0.65
C ALA A 100 -14.76 -20.47 -1.27
N ILE A 101 -14.79 -21.36 -2.28
CA ILE A 101 -13.57 -21.81 -2.99
C ILE A 101 -12.87 -20.62 -3.66
N SER A 102 -13.61 -19.77 -4.39
CA SER A 102 -13.02 -18.61 -5.09
C SER A 102 -12.39 -17.58 -4.15
N GLU A 103 -12.80 -17.53 -2.88
CA GLU A 103 -12.21 -16.62 -1.88
C GLU A 103 -10.95 -17.18 -1.23
N CYS A 104 -10.71 -18.49 -1.31
CA CYS A 104 -9.57 -19.16 -0.66
C CYS A 104 -8.47 -19.58 -1.64
N LEU A 105 -8.80 -19.79 -2.91
CA LEU A 105 -7.86 -20.30 -3.89
C LEU A 105 -6.79 -19.24 -4.23
N ILE A 106 -5.52 -19.66 -4.18
CA ILE A 106 -4.39 -18.80 -4.48
C ILE A 106 -4.43 -18.37 -5.95
N GLY A 107 -4.33 -17.07 -6.20
CA GLY A 107 -4.29 -16.53 -7.57
C GLY A 107 -5.58 -16.74 -8.36
N TYR A 108 -6.72 -16.88 -7.68
CA TYR A 108 -8.01 -16.98 -8.36
C TYR A 108 -8.29 -15.75 -9.21
N GLU A 109 -8.52 -15.99 -10.50
CA GLU A 109 -9.03 -15.00 -11.45
C GLU A 109 -10.36 -15.48 -11.98
N PHE A 110 -11.33 -14.56 -12.07
CA PHE A 110 -12.66 -14.91 -12.55
C PHE A 110 -12.62 -15.45 -13.99
N GLU A 111 -11.73 -14.93 -14.84
CA GLU A 111 -11.54 -15.38 -16.23
C GLU A 111 -11.19 -16.87 -16.32
N GLU A 112 -10.59 -17.44 -15.27
CA GLU A 112 -10.17 -18.84 -15.21
C GLU A 112 -11.19 -19.76 -14.53
N GLU A 113 -12.35 -19.24 -14.09
CA GLU A 113 -13.38 -20.03 -13.39
C GLU A 113 -13.74 -21.31 -14.15
N ASP A 114 -13.87 -21.23 -15.48
CA ASP A 114 -14.23 -22.38 -16.31
C ASP A 114 -13.14 -23.48 -16.26
N ARG A 115 -11.84 -23.10 -16.20
CA ARG A 115 -10.73 -24.06 -16.07
C ARG A 115 -10.79 -24.82 -14.74
N TYR A 116 -11.02 -24.12 -13.63
CA TYR A 116 -11.16 -24.75 -12.31
C TYR A 116 -12.35 -25.71 -12.27
N ARG A 117 -13.47 -25.33 -12.91
CA ARG A 117 -14.64 -26.20 -13.02
C ARG A 117 -14.35 -27.46 -13.82
N GLU A 118 -13.61 -27.36 -14.92
CA GLU A 118 -13.22 -28.52 -15.73
C GLU A 118 -12.37 -29.52 -14.93
N ILE A 119 -11.47 -29.03 -14.07
CA ILE A 119 -10.67 -29.86 -13.16
C ILE A 119 -11.60 -30.58 -12.17
N LEU A 120 -12.49 -29.84 -11.50
CA LEU A 120 -13.45 -30.43 -10.55
C LEU A 120 -14.40 -31.43 -11.22
N ASP A 121 -14.91 -31.13 -12.42
CA ASP A 121 -15.74 -32.05 -13.19
C ASP A 121 -14.99 -33.32 -13.55
N ARG A 122 -13.69 -33.23 -13.85
CA ARG A 122 -12.82 -34.39 -14.09
C ARG A 122 -12.68 -35.23 -12.82
N LEU A 123 -12.40 -34.59 -11.67
CA LEU A 123 -12.28 -35.26 -10.37
C LEU A 123 -13.58 -35.94 -9.94
N ILE A 124 -14.73 -35.30 -10.19
CA ILE A 124 -16.06 -35.88 -9.93
C ILE A 124 -16.30 -37.10 -10.83
N LYS A 125 -15.98 -37.00 -12.13
CA LYS A 125 -16.12 -38.11 -13.08
C LYS A 125 -15.18 -39.29 -12.75
N ALA A 126 -13.98 -38.99 -12.26
CA ALA A 126 -13.04 -39.99 -11.77
C ALA A 126 -13.48 -40.64 -10.44
N GLY A 127 -14.48 -40.07 -9.76
CA GLY A 127 -14.96 -40.53 -8.46
C GLY A 127 -14.05 -40.17 -7.30
N GLU A 128 -13.12 -39.24 -7.50
CA GLU A 128 -12.18 -38.80 -6.47
C GLU A 128 -12.79 -37.86 -5.44
N VAL A 129 -13.83 -37.12 -5.85
CA VAL A 129 -14.60 -36.22 -4.98
C VAL A 129 -16.10 -36.45 -5.17
N LYS A 130 -16.88 -36.13 -4.14
CA LYS A 130 -18.33 -36.31 -4.15
C LYS A 130 -19.01 -35.22 -4.99
N PRO A 131 -20.03 -35.54 -5.81
CA PRO A 131 -20.79 -34.53 -6.53
C PRO A 131 -21.70 -33.75 -5.57
N TYR A 132 -21.27 -32.57 -5.15
CA TYR A 132 -22.09 -31.73 -4.27
C TYR A 132 -23.16 -30.95 -5.06
N PRO A 133 -24.40 -30.84 -4.56
CA PRO A 133 -25.48 -30.09 -5.22
C PRO A 133 -25.16 -28.61 -5.42
N LYS A 134 -24.43 -27.99 -4.49
CA LYS A 134 -24.05 -26.56 -4.58
C LYS A 134 -23.22 -26.26 -5.82
N PHE A 135 -22.37 -27.20 -6.22
CA PHE A 135 -21.57 -27.10 -7.43
C PHE A 135 -22.35 -27.55 -8.68
N THR A 136 -22.90 -28.77 -8.63
CA THR A 136 -23.53 -29.41 -9.80
C THR A 136 -24.83 -28.73 -10.25
N LYS A 137 -25.54 -28.06 -9.35
CA LYS A 137 -26.78 -27.32 -9.63
C LYS A 137 -26.60 -25.82 -9.49
N GLU A 138 -25.37 -25.32 -9.61
CA GLU A 138 -25.12 -23.89 -9.50
C GLU A 138 -25.86 -23.13 -10.59
N THR A 139 -26.55 -22.06 -10.20
CA THR A 139 -27.30 -21.22 -11.13
C THR A 139 -26.37 -20.23 -11.83
N LYS A 140 -26.69 -19.88 -13.08
CA LYS A 140 -26.02 -18.78 -13.79
C LYS A 140 -26.04 -17.48 -13.00
N LYS A 141 -27.12 -17.20 -12.25
CA LYS A 141 -27.25 -16.02 -11.39
C LYS A 141 -26.18 -15.98 -10.29
N SER A 142 -25.83 -17.12 -9.69
CA SER A 142 -24.75 -17.23 -8.70
C SER A 142 -23.40 -16.85 -9.32
N ARG A 143 -23.09 -17.43 -10.49
CA ARG A 143 -21.87 -17.14 -11.24
C ARG A 143 -21.77 -15.68 -11.67
N ASP A 144 -22.86 -15.11 -12.19
CA ASP A 144 -22.91 -13.71 -12.61
C ASP A 144 -22.75 -12.76 -11.41
N ALA A 145 -23.30 -13.10 -10.25
CA ALA A 145 -23.14 -12.33 -9.02
C ALA A 145 -21.67 -12.33 -8.56
N ARG A 146 -21.02 -13.50 -8.57
CA ARG A 146 -19.59 -13.64 -8.28
C ARG A 146 -18.73 -12.82 -9.25
N ARG A 147 -19.00 -12.88 -10.55
CA ARG A 147 -18.34 -12.05 -11.57
C ARG A 147 -18.43 -10.57 -11.23
N LYS A 148 -19.64 -10.09 -10.92
CA LYS A 148 -19.88 -8.68 -10.58
C LYS A 148 -19.15 -8.28 -9.30
N LYS A 149 -19.10 -9.15 -8.29
CA LYS A 149 -18.34 -8.93 -7.06
C LYS A 149 -16.86 -8.74 -7.37
N TYR A 150 -16.26 -9.66 -8.13
CA TYR A 150 -14.84 -9.58 -8.52
C TYR A 150 -14.52 -8.31 -9.32
N MET A 151 -15.36 -7.96 -10.29
CA MET A 151 -15.18 -6.74 -11.10
C MET A 151 -15.27 -5.47 -10.25
N LYS A 152 -16.20 -5.43 -9.28
CA LYS A 152 -16.33 -4.31 -8.35
C LYS A 152 -15.13 -4.19 -7.42
N GLU A 153 -14.64 -5.31 -6.89
CA GLU A 153 -13.44 -5.34 -6.05
C GLU A 153 -12.18 -4.90 -6.82
N ALA A 154 -12.05 -5.30 -8.09
CA ALA A 154 -10.96 -4.86 -8.95
C ALA A 154 -11.02 -3.34 -9.24
N GLU A 155 -12.22 -2.79 -9.47
CA GLU A 155 -12.43 -1.35 -9.64
C GLU A 155 -12.05 -0.59 -8.36
N GLU A 156 -12.56 -1.02 -7.20
CA GLU A 156 -12.24 -0.42 -5.89
C GLU A 156 -10.75 -0.50 -5.56
N ALA A 157 -10.08 -1.62 -5.88
CA ALA A 157 -8.65 -1.77 -5.70
C ALA A 157 -7.86 -0.81 -6.62
N GLY A 158 -8.32 -0.60 -7.85
CA GLY A 158 -7.76 0.37 -8.78
C GLY A 158 -7.94 1.82 -8.31
N GLU A 159 -9.12 2.15 -7.79
CA GLU A 159 -9.40 3.45 -7.17
C GLU A 159 -8.52 3.68 -5.94
N MET A 160 -8.41 2.70 -5.03
CA MET A 160 -7.54 2.80 -3.86
C MET A 160 -6.07 2.93 -4.25
N LEU A 161 -5.61 2.24 -5.29
CA LEU A 161 -4.25 2.38 -5.78
C LEU A 161 -4.00 3.80 -6.34
N ALA A 162 -4.97 4.33 -7.10
CA ALA A 162 -4.93 5.70 -7.61
C ALA A 162 -5.00 6.75 -6.50
N GLU A 163 -5.80 6.51 -5.45
CA GLU A 163 -5.90 7.39 -4.28
C GLU A 163 -4.64 7.33 -3.40
N GLN A 164 -4.02 6.15 -3.27
CA GLN A 164 -2.79 5.97 -2.47
C GLN A 164 -1.52 6.44 -3.19
N ASP A 165 -1.58 6.73 -4.50
CA ASP A 165 -0.51 7.35 -5.31
C ASP A 165 0.88 6.76 -5.01
N LEU A 166 0.93 5.42 -4.86
CA LEU A 166 2.14 4.65 -4.52
C LEU A 166 3.17 4.61 -5.66
N GLU A 167 2.84 5.14 -6.84
CA GLU A 167 3.81 5.35 -7.92
C GLU A 167 4.63 6.64 -7.72
N ASN A 168 4.18 7.58 -6.90
CA ASN A 168 4.88 8.85 -6.68
C ASN A 168 4.68 9.39 -5.25
N SER A 169 5.04 8.59 -4.24
CA SER A 169 4.91 8.94 -2.81
C SER A 169 5.44 10.35 -2.44
N LYS A 170 6.51 10.83 -3.08
CA LYS A 170 7.04 12.20 -2.89
C LYS A 170 6.18 13.28 -3.57
N GLU A 171 5.69 13.02 -4.77
CA GLU A 171 4.88 13.96 -5.55
C GLU A 171 3.46 14.08 -4.97
N SER A 172 2.90 12.97 -4.49
CA SER A 172 1.64 12.91 -3.76
C SER A 172 1.67 13.76 -2.49
N LEU A 173 2.72 13.64 -1.67
CA LEU A 173 2.88 14.42 -0.44
C LEU A 173 3.09 15.91 -0.72
N LEU A 174 3.90 16.25 -1.73
CA LEU A 174 4.06 17.63 -2.19
C LEU A 174 2.73 18.22 -2.70
N SER A 175 1.94 17.43 -3.44
CA SER A 175 0.62 17.85 -3.94
C SER A 175 -0.38 18.07 -2.80
N ALA A 176 -0.35 17.22 -1.77
CA ALA A 176 -1.21 17.34 -0.58
C ALA A 176 -0.85 18.59 0.25
N ILE A 177 0.45 18.88 0.41
CA ILE A 177 0.92 20.10 1.08
C ILE A 177 0.51 21.34 0.27
N ALA A 178 0.68 21.33 -1.05
CA ALA A 178 0.28 22.42 -1.93
C ALA A 178 -1.24 22.68 -1.90
N LYS A 179 -2.06 21.63 -1.92
CA LYS A 179 -3.53 21.74 -1.75
C LYS A 179 -3.89 22.39 -0.40
N ARG A 180 -3.25 21.97 0.69
CA ARG A 180 -3.46 22.57 2.03
C ARG A 180 -3.00 24.02 2.12
N GLN A 181 -1.94 24.41 1.40
CA GLN A 181 -1.51 25.82 1.32
C GLN A 181 -2.53 26.67 0.57
N LYS A 182 -2.96 26.23 -0.62
CA LYS A 182 -4.01 26.94 -1.41
C LYS A 182 -5.33 27.07 -0.66
N SER A 183 -5.76 26.02 0.05
CA SER A 183 -6.97 26.06 0.86
C SER A 183 -6.88 27.09 2.00
N ARG A 184 -5.72 27.19 2.66
CA ARG A 184 -5.48 28.20 3.71
C ARG A 184 -5.44 29.62 3.15
N GLU A 185 -4.85 29.81 1.98
CA GLU A 185 -4.84 31.12 1.29
C GLU A 185 -6.25 31.56 0.91
N ALA A 186 -7.08 30.66 0.38
CA ALA A 186 -8.47 30.94 0.06
C ALA A 186 -9.28 31.33 1.31
N GLN A 187 -9.16 30.55 2.38
CA GLN A 187 -9.81 30.85 3.67
C GLN A 187 -9.36 32.20 4.25
N PHE A 188 -8.08 32.55 4.10
CA PHE A 188 -7.55 33.84 4.52
C PHE A 188 -8.09 34.99 3.66
N GLY A 189 -8.20 34.80 2.34
CA GLY A 189 -8.84 35.75 1.42
C GLY A 189 -10.29 36.02 1.79
N ASP A 190 -11.06 34.98 2.09
CA ASP A 190 -12.45 35.11 2.54
C ASP A 190 -12.57 35.84 3.88
N MET A 191 -11.65 35.58 4.81
CA MET A 191 -11.57 36.29 6.09
C MET A 191 -11.28 37.79 5.87
N ILE A 192 -10.30 38.13 5.03
CA ILE A 192 -9.97 39.53 4.68
C ILE A 192 -11.16 40.20 4.02
N ALA A 193 -11.80 39.57 3.04
CA ALA A 193 -12.98 40.11 2.37
C ALA A 193 -14.13 40.39 3.34
N SER A 194 -14.34 39.49 4.32
CA SER A 194 -15.35 39.69 5.37
C SER A 194 -15.02 40.88 6.29
N LEU A 195 -13.73 41.11 6.58
CA LEU A 195 -13.25 42.25 7.36
C LEU A 195 -13.38 43.55 6.56
N GLU A 196 -12.99 43.56 5.29
CA GLU A 196 -13.16 44.70 4.38
C GLU A 196 -14.64 45.09 4.27
N ALA A 197 -15.55 44.13 4.07
CA ALA A 197 -16.98 44.42 4.01
C ALA A 197 -17.52 45.05 5.31
N LYS A 198 -16.98 44.66 6.47
CA LYS A 198 -17.42 45.15 7.78
C LYS A 198 -16.87 46.54 8.12
N TYR A 199 -15.61 46.80 7.76
CA TYR A 199 -14.89 48.01 8.19
C TYR A 199 -14.72 49.07 7.09
N CYS A 200 -14.73 48.68 5.81
CA CYS A 200 -14.71 49.60 4.67
C CYS A 200 -16.13 49.81 4.11
N LYS A 201 -16.89 50.73 4.72
CA LYS A 201 -18.15 51.22 4.10
C LYS A 201 -17.82 52.10 2.88
N PRO A 202 -18.43 51.89 1.71
CA PRO A 202 -18.21 52.77 0.56
C PRO A 202 -18.74 54.18 0.90
N LYS A 203 -17.90 55.21 0.73
CA LYS A 203 -18.32 56.61 0.89
C LYS A 203 -19.48 56.87 -0.09
N ARG A 204 -20.67 57.19 0.43
CA ARG A 204 -21.81 57.64 -0.39
C ARG A 204 -21.35 58.80 -1.27
N LYS A 205 -21.40 58.62 -2.60
CA LYS A 205 -21.14 59.70 -3.56
C LYS A 205 -22.16 60.81 -3.29
N ARG A 206 -21.68 62.01 -2.91
CA ARG A 206 -22.53 63.22 -2.86
C ARG A 206 -22.91 63.54 -4.31
N THR A 207 -24.17 63.32 -4.66
CA THR A 207 -24.78 63.89 -5.85
C THR A 207 -24.83 65.41 -5.67
N LYS A 208 -24.33 66.14 -6.69
CA LYS A 208 -24.43 67.60 -6.80
C LYS A 208 -25.88 68.02 -7.00
#